data_AF-A0A0D0V485-F1
#
_entry.id   AF-A0A0D0V485-F1
#
_cell.length_a   1.000
_cell.length_b   1.000
_cell.length_c   1.000
_cell.angle_alpha   90.00
_cell.angle_beta   90.00
_cell.angle_gamma   90.00
#
_symmetry.space_group_name_H-M   'P 1'
#
loop_
_entity.id
_entity.type
_entity.pdbx_description
1 polymer ?
#
loop_
_entity_poly.entity_id
_entity_poly.type
_entity_poly.pdbx_seq_one_letter_code
_entity_poly.pdbx_strand_id
1 'polypeptide(L)' 'KGRNKFEVNLVGVEGRNATVKRLFVPQTTAQHGITWAGQNFDTEDGKPTGKVTEESLNNGVLEIEASSAALICFK' A
#
# COMPACT_ATOMS: atom_id res chain seq x y z
N LYS A 1 -8.17 16.64 15.54
CA LYS A 1 -7.30 16.12 14.46
C LYS A 1 -7.48 14.61 14.40
N GLY A 2 -8.10 14.06 13.36
CA GLY A 2 -8.25 12.61 13.21
C GLY A 2 -6.90 11.95 12.93
N ARG A 3 -6.72 10.70 13.35
CA ARG A 3 -5.56 9.90 12.94
C ARG A 3 -5.65 9.66 11.43
N ASN A 4 -4.66 10.14 10.69
CA ASN A 4 -4.55 9.97 9.23
C ASN A 4 -3.61 8.83 8.83
N LYS A 5 -3.04 8.12 9.81
CA LYS A 5 -2.23 6.91 9.63
C LYS A 5 -2.17 6.10 10.93
N PHE A 6 -1.76 4.84 10.82
CA PHE A 6 -1.39 4.00 11.96
C PHE A 6 -0.14 3.17 11.62
N GLU A 7 0.55 2.71 12.66
CA GLU A 7 1.77 1.91 12.54
C GLU A 7 1.48 0.44 12.84
N VAL A 8 2.14 -0.45 12.09
CA VAL A 8 2.13 -1.89 12.31
C VAL A 8 3.58 -2.32 12.56
N ASN A 9 3.84 -2.82 13.78
CA ASN A 9 5.15 -3.34 14.14
C ASN A 9 5.23 -4.84 13.82
N LEU A 10 6.16 -5.20 12.92
CA LEU A 10 6.36 -6.52 12.35
C LEU A 10 7.76 -7.08 12.68
N VAL A 11 8.52 -6.43 13.57
CA VAL A 11 9.88 -6.85 13.92
C VAL A 11 9.93 -8.30 14.43
N GLY A 12 8.88 -8.77 15.10
CA GLY A 12 8.80 -10.13 15.64
C GLY A 12 8.41 -11.23 14.65
N VAL A 13 8.08 -10.90 13.40
CA VAL A 13 7.56 -11.84 12.38
C VAL A 13 8.34 -11.73 11.07
N GLU A 14 9.67 -11.64 11.14
CA GLU A 14 10.55 -11.48 9.97
C GLU A 14 10.24 -10.22 9.12
N GLY A 15 9.57 -9.22 9.70
CA GLY A 15 9.17 -8.01 8.98
C GLY A 15 10.33 -7.19 8.41
N ARG A 16 11.59 -7.51 8.76
CA ARG A 16 12.81 -6.91 8.18
C ARG A 16 13.19 -7.52 6.82
N ASN A 17 12.57 -8.64 6.44
CA ASN A 17 12.76 -9.33 5.17
C ASN A 17 11.42 -9.47 4.42
N ALA A 18 10.53 -8.48 4.56
CA ALA A 18 9.26 -8.45 3.86
C ALA A 18 9.27 -7.42 2.73
N THR A 19 8.45 -7.66 1.71
CA THR A 19 8.07 -6.64 0.74
C THR A 19 6.62 -6.22 0.94
N VAL A 20 6.29 -5.00 0.53
CA VAL A 20 4.93 -4.46 0.68
C VAL A 20 4.44 -3.93 -0.66
N LYS A 21 3.15 -4.16 -0.92
CA LYS A 21 2.37 -3.58 -2.01
C LYS A 21 1.22 -2.77 -1.42
N ARG A 22 0.99 -1.56 -1.93
CA ARG A 22 -0.05 -0.67 -1.41
C ARG A 22 -1.22 -0.54 -2.35
N LEU A 23 -2.43 -0.70 -1.83
CA LEU A 23 -3.64 -0.14 -2.40
C LEU A 23 -3.84 1.25 -1.79
N PHE A 24 -4.01 2.27 -2.63
CA PHE A 24 -4.27 3.64 -2.17
C PHE A 24 -5.41 4.26 -2.99
N VAL A 25 -6.22 5.08 -2.33
CA VAL A 25 -7.21 5.95 -2.98
C VAL A 25 -7.18 7.33 -2.29
N PRO A 26 -7.34 8.47 -3.01
CA PRO A 26 -7.22 9.80 -2.41
C PRO A 26 -8.19 10.07 -1.26
N GLN A 27 -9.37 9.45 -1.31
CA GLN A 27 -10.40 9.48 -0.28
C GLN A 27 -11.31 8.26 -0.41
N THR A 28 -11.95 7.83 0.68
CA THR A 28 -12.77 6.60 0.71
C THR A 28 -13.97 6.60 -0.23
N THR A 29 -14.39 7.76 -0.74
CA THR A 29 -15.49 7.94 -1.68
C THR A 29 -15.05 8.29 -3.09
N ALA A 30 -13.73 8.32 -3.37
CA ALA A 30 -13.26 8.67 -4.70
C ALA A 30 -13.65 7.59 -5.71
N GLN A 31 -14.08 8.03 -6.89
CA GLN A 31 -14.33 7.16 -8.04
C GLN A 31 -13.09 7.00 -8.94
N HIS A 32 -12.04 7.78 -8.66
CA HIS A 32 -10.80 7.86 -9.44
C HIS A 32 -9.58 7.95 -8.52
N GLY A 33 -8.40 7.69 -9.08
CA GLY A 33 -7.11 7.76 -8.41
C GLY A 33 -6.75 6.52 -7.60
N ILE A 34 -7.46 5.40 -7.80
CA ILE A 34 -7.11 4.13 -7.17
C ILE A 34 -5.79 3.65 -7.77
N THR A 35 -4.85 3.30 -6.89
CA THR A 35 -3.56 2.73 -7.29
C THR A 35 -3.27 1.42 -6.56
N TRP A 36 -2.62 0.48 -7.24
CA TRP A 36 -2.09 -0.76 -6.66
C TRP A 36 -0.62 -0.90 -6.98
N ALA A 37 0.23 -0.88 -5.95
CA ALA A 37 1.67 -1.07 -6.10
C ALA A 37 2.29 -0.17 -7.19
N GLY A 38 1.82 1.08 -7.31
CA GLY A 38 2.26 2.03 -8.33
C GLY A 38 1.53 1.94 -9.68
N GLN A 39 0.65 0.96 -9.90
CA GLN A 39 -0.23 0.91 -11.07
C GLN A 39 -1.48 1.77 -10.85
N ASN A 40 -2.01 2.37 -11.92
CA ASN A 40 -3.24 3.17 -11.91
C ASN A 40 -4.39 2.43 -12.59
N PHE A 41 -5.61 2.57 -12.05
CA PHE A 41 -6.83 1.93 -12.59
C PHE A 41 -7.74 2.88 -13.38
N ASP A 42 -7.47 4.19 -13.40
CA ASP A 42 -8.22 5.15 -14.21
C ASP A 42 -7.90 4.95 -15.71
N THR A 43 -8.55 3.94 -16.29
CA THR A 43 -8.38 3.45 -17.65
C THR A 43 -9.75 3.12 -18.21
N GLU A 44 -9.93 3.25 -19.53
CA GLU A 44 -11.24 3.04 -20.17
C GLU A 44 -11.78 1.62 -20.00
N ASP A 45 -10.90 0.61 -19.95
CA ASP A 45 -11.27 -0.80 -19.81
C ASP A 45 -11.13 -1.34 -18.37
N GLY A 46 -10.75 -0.48 -17.42
CA GLY A 46 -10.54 -0.82 -16.01
C GLY A 46 -9.29 -1.69 -15.75
N LYS A 47 -8.42 -1.92 -16.75
CA LYS A 47 -7.19 -2.69 -16.54
C LYS A 47 -6.08 -1.79 -16.00
N PRO A 48 -5.32 -2.25 -14.99
CA PRO A 48 -4.25 -1.44 -14.42
C PRO A 48 -3.15 -1.17 -15.46
N THR A 49 -2.64 0.06 -15.45
CA THR A 49 -1.49 0.48 -16.27
C THR A 49 -0.30 0.85 -15.38
N GLY A 50 0.92 0.72 -15.92
CA GLY A 50 2.16 0.95 -15.18
C GLY A 50 2.80 -0.33 -14.65
N LYS A 51 3.91 -0.18 -13.92
CA LYS A 51 4.69 -1.29 -13.36
C LYS A 51 4.35 -1.50 -11.89
N VAL A 52 4.22 -2.76 -11.49
CA VAL A 52 4.14 -3.15 -10.07
C VAL A 52 5.47 -2.85 -9.40
N THR A 53 5.42 -2.12 -8.30
CA THR A 53 6.57 -1.73 -7.48
C THR A 53 6.37 -2.28 -6.07
N GLU A 54 7.39 -2.98 -5.57
CA GLU A 54 7.43 -3.50 -4.22
C GLU A 54 8.36 -2.65 -3.36
N GLU A 55 7.87 -2.20 -2.22
CA GLU A 55 8.67 -1.50 -1.20
C GLU A 55 9.28 -2.52 -0.24
N SER A 56 10.58 -2.40 0.05
CA SER A 56 11.24 -3.25 1.04
C SER A 56 10.99 -2.73 2.45
N LEU A 57 10.55 -3.61 3.35
CA LEU A 57 10.33 -3.27 4.75
C LEU A 57 11.59 -3.59 5.57
N ASN A 58 12.52 -2.64 5.67
CA ASN A 58 13.84 -2.90 6.26
C ASN A 58 13.88 -2.73 7.79
N ASN A 59 13.06 -1.85 8.36
CA ASN A 59 13.02 -1.57 9.80
C ASN A 59 11.99 -2.45 10.55
N GLY A 60 11.18 -3.23 9.82
CA GLY A 60 10.10 -4.04 10.38
C GLY A 60 8.93 -3.23 10.95
N VAL A 61 8.81 -1.93 10.61
CA VAL A 61 7.68 -1.09 11.03
C VAL A 61 7.04 -0.48 9.79
N LEU A 62 5.77 -0.78 9.56
CA LEU A 62 5.01 -0.30 8.42
C LEU A 62 4.03 0.80 8.84
N GLU A 63 4.12 1.97 8.23
CA GLU A 63 3.05 2.98 8.32
C GLU A 63 1.97 2.69 7.27
N ILE A 64 0.71 2.74 7.67
CA ILE A 64 -0.47 2.62 6.78
C ILE A 64 -1.27 3.92 6.88
N GLU A 65 -1.41 4.60 5.75
CA GLU A 65 -2.16 5.85 5.65
C GLU A 65 -3.67 5.60 5.63
N ALA A 66 -4.45 6.62 6.00
CA ALA A 66 -5.89 6.60 5.79
C ALA A 66 -6.22 6.39 4.30
N SER A 67 -7.36 5.75 4.03
CA SER A 67 -7.77 5.42 2.64
C SER A 67 -6.76 4.52 1.90
N SER A 68 -6.02 3.68 2.63
CA SER A 68 -5.08 2.72 2.05
C SER A 68 -5.16 1.34 2.69
N ALA A 69 -4.66 0.34 1.96
CA ALA A 69 -4.43 -1.01 2.47
C ALA A 69 -3.05 -1.49 2.00
N ALA A 70 -2.45 -2.42 2.73
CA ALA A 70 -1.14 -2.96 2.42
C ALA A 70 -1.18 -4.49 2.40
N LEU A 71 -0.59 -5.08 1.37
CA LEU A 71 -0.25 -6.50 1.31
C LEU A 71 1.22 -6.65 1.68
N ILE A 72 1.48 -7.36 2.77
CA ILE A 72 2.83 -7.66 3.25
C ILE A 72 3.18 -9.08 2.83
N CYS A 73 4.30 -9.25 2.15
CA CYS A 73 4.84 -10.54 1.72
C CYS A 73 6.14 -10.82 2.47
N PHE A 74 6.10 -11.75 3.41
CA PHE A 74 7.28 -12.26 4.11
C PHE A 74 8.04 -13.24 3.19
N LYS A 75 9.37 -13.25 3.27
CA LYS A 75 10.24 -14.13 2.49
C LYS A 75 10.84 -15.23 3.35
#